data_AF-A0A7S1FH66-F1
#
_entry.id   AF-A0A7S1FH66-F1
#
_cell.length_a   1.000
_cell.length_b   1.000
_cell.length_c   1.000
_cell.angle_alpha   90.00
_cell.angle_beta   90.00
_cell.angle_gamma   90.00
#
_symmetry.space_group_name_H-M   'P 1'
#
loop_
_entity.id
_entity.type
_entity.pdbx_description
1 polymer ?
#
loop_
_entity_poly.entity_id
_entity_poly.type
_entity_poly.pdbx_seq_one_letter_code
_entity_poly.pdbx_strand_id
1 'polypeptide(L)'
;KNICSIQVREVKCQAMRLGRGSESFEIEEARTQRAASYRAAHMILSVKVIGAAVGVCLLLMVVVALTSIGVVVPRTLGIKYNRFTKNAETSYIYEPGRYLLGPWNTFVVFPAGVQSIEFTDNRYLRKLGTRFDALHTRTKD
;
A
#
# COMPACT_ATOMS: atom_id res chain seq x y z
N LYS A 1 -4.32 12.17 -42.81
CA LYS A 1 -5.32 13.25 -42.58
C LYS A 1 -5.78 13.97 -43.86
N ASN A 2 -5.16 13.79 -45.03
CA ASN A 2 -5.45 14.61 -46.22
C ASN A 2 -6.46 14.03 -47.23
N ILE A 3 -6.90 12.78 -47.06
CA ILE A 3 -7.78 12.11 -48.05
C ILE A 3 -9.27 12.44 -47.79
N CYS A 4 -9.66 12.64 -46.53
CA CYS A 4 -11.05 12.89 -46.16
C CYS A 4 -11.54 14.31 -46.55
N SER A 5 -10.64 15.30 -46.58
CA SER A 5 -10.97 16.68 -46.94
C SER A 5 -11.27 16.88 -48.43
N ILE A 6 -10.83 15.96 -49.28
CA ILE A 6 -11.02 16.06 -50.75
C ILE A 6 -12.43 15.61 -51.13
N GLN A 7 -12.92 14.52 -50.55
CA GLN A 7 -14.27 13.99 -50.81
C GLN A 7 -15.38 14.95 -50.39
N VAL A 8 -15.22 15.67 -49.28
CA VAL A 8 -16.25 16.61 -48.79
C VAL A 8 -16.47 17.80 -49.74
N ARG A 9 -15.43 18.21 -50.49
CA ARG A 9 -15.55 19.34 -51.44
C ARG A 9 -16.37 18.99 -52.68
N GLU A 10 -16.29 17.75 -53.18
CA GLU A 10 -17.05 17.35 -54.38
C GLU A 10 -18.56 17.27 -54.11
N VAL A 11 -18.95 16.73 -52.94
CA VAL A 11 -20.37 16.60 -52.56
C VAL A 11 -21.02 17.98 -52.37
N LYS A 12 -20.28 18.94 -51.80
CA LYS A 12 -20.75 20.32 -51.61
C LYS A 12 -21.00 21.04 -52.95
N CYS A 13 -20.20 20.73 -53.97
CA CYS A 13 -20.34 21.30 -55.30
C CYS A 13 -21.53 20.70 -56.08
N GLN A 14 -21.80 19.40 -55.91
CA GLN A 14 -22.96 18.73 -56.53
C GLN A 14 -24.29 19.15 -55.88
N ALA A 15 -24.32 19.38 -54.56
CA ALA A 15 -25.51 19.83 -53.86
C ALA A 15 -25.97 21.24 -54.26
N MET A 16 -25.03 22.16 -54.57
CA MET A 16 -25.34 23.52 -55.03
C MET A 16 -26.06 23.57 -56.39
N ARG A 17 -25.95 22.53 -57.23
CA ARG A 17 -26.63 22.47 -58.54
C ARG A 17 -28.11 22.10 -58.47
N LEU A 18 -28.58 21.53 -57.36
CA LEU A 18 -29.94 20.98 -57.24
C LEU A 18 -30.93 21.89 -56.50
N GLY A 19 -30.55 23.14 -56.18
CA GLY A 19 -31.47 24.16 -55.63
C GLY A 19 -32.16 23.77 -54.32
N ARG A 20 -31.67 22.73 -53.62
CA ARG A 20 -32.30 22.17 -52.43
C ARG A 20 -31.61 22.75 -51.19
N GLY A 21 -32.28 23.72 -50.58
CA GLY A 21 -32.08 24.30 -49.24
C GLY A 21 -30.69 24.18 -48.62
N SER A 22 -29.89 25.23 -48.76
CA SER A 22 -28.58 25.40 -48.10
C SER A 22 -28.64 25.26 -46.57
N GLU A 23 -29.79 25.55 -45.95
CA GLU A 23 -29.99 25.50 -44.50
C GLU A 23 -29.92 24.08 -43.92
N SER A 24 -30.43 23.08 -44.64
CA SER A 24 -30.45 21.69 -44.15
C SER A 24 -29.04 21.09 -44.08
N PHE A 25 -28.13 21.54 -44.95
CA PHE A 25 -26.77 21.02 -45.05
C PHE A 25 -25.86 21.58 -43.93
N GLU A 26 -26.00 22.86 -43.56
CA GLU A 26 -25.26 23.43 -42.42
C GLU A 26 -25.63 22.76 -41.09
N ILE A 27 -26.91 22.41 -40.92
CA ILE A 27 -27.39 21.72 -39.71
C ILE A 27 -26.78 20.31 -39.60
N GLU A 28 -26.55 19.63 -40.73
CA GLU A 28 -25.98 18.27 -40.77
C GLU A 28 -24.44 18.26 -40.61
N GLU A 29 -23.73 19.23 -41.20
CA GLU A 29 -22.30 19.47 -40.92
C GLU A 29 -22.08 19.82 -39.43
N ALA A 30 -22.96 20.61 -38.81
CA ALA A 30 -22.87 20.94 -37.39
C ALA A 30 -23.10 19.70 -36.48
N ARG A 31 -23.99 18.79 -36.86
CA ARG A 31 -24.24 17.53 -36.11
C ARG A 31 -23.04 16.58 -36.18
N THR A 32 -22.42 16.44 -37.35
CA THR A 32 -21.24 15.58 -37.54
C THR A 32 -20.01 16.14 -36.81
N GLN A 33 -19.81 17.46 -36.78
CA GLN A 33 -18.73 18.09 -36.01
C GLN A 33 -18.89 17.92 -34.49
N ARG A 34 -20.13 17.99 -33.97
CA ARG A 34 -20.42 17.74 -32.55
C ARG A 34 -20.15 16.28 -32.18
N ALA A 35 -20.59 15.32 -33.01
CA ALA A 35 -20.36 13.89 -32.77
C ALA A 35 -18.86 13.52 -32.73
N ALA A 36 -18.04 14.15 -33.58
CA ALA A 36 -16.58 13.97 -33.55
C ALA A 36 -15.94 14.57 -32.27
N SER A 37 -16.45 15.72 -31.81
CA SER A 37 -15.96 16.39 -30.59
C SER A 37 -16.24 15.57 -29.32
N TYR A 38 -17.41 14.92 -29.23
CA TYR A 38 -17.74 14.04 -28.09
C TYR A 38 -16.82 12.81 -28.01
N ARG A 39 -16.43 12.22 -29.15
CA ARG A 39 -15.51 11.08 -29.17
C ARG A 39 -14.10 11.46 -28.70
N ALA A 40 -13.62 12.65 -29.07
CA ALA A 40 -12.32 13.16 -28.63
C ALA A 40 -12.31 13.46 -27.12
N ALA A 41 -13.37 14.08 -26.59
CA ALA A 41 -13.52 14.36 -25.16
C ALA A 41 -13.52 13.07 -24.32
N HIS A 42 -14.18 12.02 -24.79
CA HIS A 42 -14.23 10.74 -24.10
C HIS A 42 -12.86 10.05 -24.03
N MET A 43 -12.05 10.14 -25.09
CA MET A 43 -10.69 9.58 -25.08
C MET A 43 -9.77 10.28 -24.08
N ILE A 44 -9.86 11.61 -23.97
CA ILE A 44 -9.04 12.38 -23.01
C ILE A 44 -9.44 12.06 -21.56
N LEU A 45 -10.73 11.88 -21.30
CA LEU A 45 -11.23 11.54 -19.96
C LEU A 45 -10.75 10.13 -19.54
N SER A 46 -10.83 9.16 -20.43
CA SER A 46 -10.39 7.78 -20.15
C SER A 46 -8.90 7.69 -19.80
N VAL A 47 -8.03 8.40 -20.50
CA VAL A 47 -6.57 8.38 -20.23
C VAL A 47 -6.25 8.96 -18.84
N LYS A 48 -6.97 10.02 -18.42
CA LYS A 48 -6.79 10.61 -17.09
C LYS A 48 -7.23 9.66 -15.97
N VAL A 49 -8.37 8.98 -16.15
CA VAL A 49 -8.90 8.03 -15.16
C VAL A 49 -7.97 6.81 -15.02
N ILE A 50 -7.50 6.27 -16.14
CA ILE A 50 -6.57 5.13 -16.13
C ILE A 50 -5.24 5.55 -15.46
N GLY A 51 -4.71 6.73 -15.80
CA GLY A 51 -3.49 7.25 -15.18
C GLY A 51 -3.62 7.41 -13.67
N ALA A 52 -4.74 7.95 -13.19
CA ALA A 52 -5.00 8.09 -11.76
C ALA A 52 -5.11 6.72 -11.06
N ALA A 53 -5.79 5.74 -11.66
CA ALA A 53 -5.96 4.41 -11.08
C ALA A 53 -4.61 3.67 -10.93
N VAL A 54 -3.74 3.74 -11.95
CA VAL A 54 -2.41 3.12 -11.88
C VAL A 54 -1.54 3.80 -10.82
N GLY A 55 -1.58 5.13 -10.74
CA GLY A 55 -0.83 5.89 -9.73
C GLY A 55 -1.23 5.51 -8.30
N VAL A 56 -2.54 5.41 -8.02
CA VAL A 56 -3.04 5.00 -6.70
C VAL A 56 -2.64 3.55 -6.39
N CYS A 57 -2.72 2.64 -7.36
CA CYS A 57 -2.35 1.25 -7.16
C CYS A 57 -0.85 1.10 -6.80
N LEU A 58 0.04 1.82 -7.52
CA LEU A 58 1.47 1.82 -7.21
C LEU A 58 1.76 2.41 -5.83
N LEU A 59 1.08 3.50 -5.46
CA LEU A 59 1.25 4.10 -4.15
C LEU A 59 0.83 3.14 -3.03
N LEU A 60 -0.29 2.43 -3.18
CA LEU A 60 -0.73 1.43 -2.23
C LEU A 60 0.27 0.28 -2.09
N MET A 61 0.84 -0.21 -3.20
CA MET A 61 1.87 -1.25 -3.17
C MET A 61 3.11 -0.83 -2.40
N VAL A 62 3.55 0.43 -2.55
CA VAL A 62 4.68 0.99 -1.80
C VAL A 62 4.35 1.06 -0.30
N VAL A 63 3.16 1.55 0.07
CA VAL A 63 2.75 1.60 1.49
C VAL A 63 2.69 0.20 2.11
N VAL A 64 2.14 -0.77 1.38
CA VAL A 64 2.09 -2.18 1.81
C VAL A 64 3.51 -2.75 1.95
N ALA A 65 4.42 -2.45 1.03
CA ALA A 65 5.80 -2.88 1.13
C ALA A 65 6.52 -2.30 2.36
N LEU A 66 6.36 -1.00 2.63
CA LEU A 66 6.97 -0.35 3.79
C LEU A 66 6.43 -0.89 5.12
N THR A 67 5.14 -1.21 5.20
CA THR A 67 4.53 -1.78 6.41
C THR A 67 4.83 -3.27 6.61
N SER A 68 5.38 -3.96 5.60
CA SER A 68 5.71 -5.38 5.67
C SER A 68 7.03 -5.70 6.38
N ILE A 69 7.82 -4.68 6.70
CA ILE A 69 9.13 -4.81 7.34
C ILE A 69 8.96 -4.82 8.86
N GLY A 70 9.42 -5.88 9.52
CA GLY A 70 9.52 -5.96 10.97
C GLY A 70 10.98 -6.02 11.43
N VAL A 71 11.22 -5.49 12.62
CA VAL A 71 12.55 -5.46 13.24
C VAL A 71 12.49 -6.13 14.61
N VAL A 72 13.44 -7.03 14.85
CA VAL A 72 13.71 -7.61 16.18
C VAL A 72 14.89 -6.84 16.77
N VAL A 73 14.66 -6.24 17.94
CA VAL A 73 15.63 -5.36 18.62
C VAL A 73 16.81 -6.19 19.14
N PRO A 74 18.03 -5.65 19.16
CA PRO A 74 19.15 -6.30 19.85
C PRO A 74 18.76 -6.62 21.31
N ARG A 75 19.09 -7.84 21.77
CA ARG A 75 18.74 -8.40 23.11
C ARG A 75 17.31 -8.95 23.23
N THR A 76 16.52 -8.98 22.17
CA THR A 76 15.22 -9.67 22.16
C THR A 76 15.18 -10.77 21.09
N LEU A 77 14.34 -11.75 21.31
CA LEU A 77 13.96 -12.78 20.35
C LEU A 77 12.52 -12.53 19.93
N GLY A 78 12.19 -12.88 18.68
CA GLY A 78 10.86 -12.67 18.12
C GLY A 78 10.17 -13.98 17.75
N ILE A 79 8.87 -14.08 18.03
CA ILE A 79 7.98 -15.09 17.45
C ILE A 79 7.04 -14.40 16.47
N LYS A 80 6.80 -15.03 15.32
CA LYS A 80 5.86 -14.53 14.31
C LYS A 80 4.43 -14.75 14.79
N TYR A 81 3.65 -13.68 14.79
CA TYR A 81 2.25 -13.67 15.16
C TYR A 81 1.41 -13.13 14.01
N ASN A 82 0.43 -13.92 13.57
CA ASN A 82 -0.51 -13.50 12.54
C ASN A 82 -1.69 -12.77 13.18
N ARG A 83 -1.88 -11.49 12.83
CA ARG A 83 -2.96 -10.65 13.38
C ARG A 83 -4.35 -11.11 12.95
N PHE A 84 -4.47 -11.79 11.82
CA PHE A 84 -5.75 -12.24 11.27
C PHE A 84 -6.20 -13.56 11.91
N THR A 85 -5.34 -14.59 11.86
CA THR A 85 -5.65 -15.92 12.44
C THR A 85 -5.45 -15.99 13.95
N LYS A 86 -4.80 -14.97 14.55
CA LYS A 86 -4.44 -14.93 15.98
C LYS A 86 -3.51 -16.07 16.41
N ASN A 87 -2.84 -16.73 15.46
CA ASN A 87 -1.91 -17.82 15.73
C ASN A 87 -0.47 -17.30 15.89
N ALA A 88 0.22 -17.83 16.90
CA ALA A 88 1.64 -17.64 17.11
C ALA A 88 2.40 -18.88 16.64
N GLU A 89 3.41 -18.68 15.79
CA GLU A 89 4.23 -19.76 15.25
C GLU A 89 5.44 -20.01 16.16
N THR A 90 5.34 -20.97 17.08
CA THR A 90 6.40 -21.27 18.07
C THR A 90 7.49 -22.23 17.55
N SER A 91 7.36 -22.74 16.33
CA SER A 91 8.32 -23.67 15.73
C SER A 91 9.66 -22.99 15.38
N TYR A 92 9.63 -21.69 15.09
CA TYR A 92 10.81 -20.93 14.68
C TYR A 92 10.92 -19.64 15.49
N ILE A 93 12.09 -19.44 16.09
CA ILE A 93 12.41 -18.24 16.86
C ILE A 93 13.33 -17.36 16.00
N TYR A 94 12.91 -16.11 15.80
CA TYR A 94 13.67 -15.12 15.06
C TYR A 94 14.70 -14.44 15.95
N GLU A 95 15.94 -14.43 15.51
CA GLU A 95 17.05 -13.70 16.12
C GLU A 95 16.95 -12.18 15.87
N PRO A 96 17.76 -11.34 16.54
CA PRO A 96 17.83 -9.91 16.26
C PRO A 96 18.16 -9.63 14.79
N GLY A 97 17.30 -8.87 14.10
CA GLY A 97 17.43 -8.64 12.67
C GLY A 97 16.23 -7.93 12.04
N ARG A 98 16.28 -7.73 10.72
CA ARG A 98 15.15 -7.21 9.92
C ARG A 98 14.61 -8.32 9.05
N TYR A 99 13.30 -8.50 9.09
CA TYR A 99 12.64 -9.55 8.34
C TYR A 99 11.42 -9.00 7.61
N LEU A 100 11.11 -9.60 6.47
CA LEU A 100 9.93 -9.29 5.69
C LEU A 100 8.81 -10.27 6.09
N LEU A 101 7.90 -9.82 6.94
CA LEU A 101 6.84 -10.68 7.47
C LEU A 101 5.54 -10.57 6.67
N GLY A 102 5.36 -9.46 5.96
CA GLY A 102 4.08 -9.10 5.35
C GLY A 102 3.19 -8.27 6.28
N PRO A 103 2.15 -7.61 5.73
CA PRO A 103 1.32 -6.63 6.46
C PRO A 103 0.50 -7.20 7.62
N TRP A 104 0.18 -8.49 7.57
CA TRP A 104 -0.70 -9.16 8.54
C TRP A 104 0.06 -9.84 9.67
N ASN A 105 1.39 -9.82 9.64
CA ASN A 105 2.23 -10.50 10.60
C ASN A 105 3.01 -9.49 11.44
N THR A 106 3.14 -9.79 12.73
CA THR A 106 3.91 -8.96 13.67
C THR A 106 4.79 -9.82 14.55
N PHE A 107 5.89 -9.27 15.04
CA PHE A 107 6.72 -9.94 16.04
C PHE A 107 6.16 -9.75 17.44
N VAL A 108 6.04 -10.85 18.17
CA VAL A 108 5.93 -10.87 19.63
C VAL A 108 7.35 -11.03 20.15
N VAL A 109 7.90 -9.96 20.71
CA VAL A 109 9.28 -9.94 21.20
C VAL A 109 9.33 -10.28 22.68
N PHE A 110 10.33 -11.07 23.07
CA PHE A 110 10.64 -11.40 24.45
C PHE A 110 12.15 -11.25 24.68
N PRO A 111 12.60 -10.93 25.91
CA PRO A 111 14.01 -10.76 26.18
C PRO A 111 14.78 -12.07 25.90
N ALA A 112 15.91 -11.97 25.21
CA ALA A 112 16.82 -13.10 24.96
C ALA A 112 17.54 -13.57 26.23
N GLY A 113 17.49 -12.73 27.29
CA GLY A 113 18.03 -13.09 28.58
C GLY A 113 17.22 -14.22 29.20
N VAL A 114 17.76 -15.43 29.09
CA VAL A 114 17.41 -16.54 29.98
C VAL A 114 17.78 -16.09 31.39
N GLN A 115 16.82 -15.60 32.17
CA GLN A 115 16.95 -15.75 33.61
C GLN A 115 16.71 -17.23 33.87
N SER A 116 17.77 -17.98 34.19
CA SER A 116 17.58 -19.23 34.89
C SER A 116 16.93 -18.86 36.22
N ILE A 117 15.61 -18.99 36.27
CA ILE A 117 14.92 -19.02 37.56
C ILE A 117 15.28 -20.38 38.12
N GLU A 118 16.43 -20.44 38.79
CA GLU A 118 16.77 -21.57 39.63
C GLU A 118 15.81 -21.54 40.80
N PHE A 119 14.71 -22.28 40.64
CA PHE A 119 13.87 -22.66 41.75
C PHE A 119 14.72 -23.61 42.60
N THR A 120 15.51 -23.07 43.52
CA THR A 120 15.99 -23.89 44.64
C THR A 120 14.73 -24.46 45.29
N ASP A 121 14.51 -25.77 45.19
CA ASP A 121 13.43 -26.53 45.84
C ASP A 121 13.68 -26.59 47.36
N ASN A 122 14.00 -25.44 47.94
CA ASN A 122 14.01 -25.24 49.36
C ASN A 122 12.57 -24.93 49.77
N ARG A 123 11.74 -25.98 49.85
CA ARG A 123 10.50 -25.95 50.66
C ARG A 123 10.78 -25.70 52.15
N TYR A 124 12.05 -25.56 52.52
CA TYR A 124 12.55 -25.14 53.82
C TYR A 124 13.23 -23.77 53.77
N LEU A 125 12.69 -22.79 53.03
CA LEU A 125 12.88 -21.39 53.43
C LEU A 125 12.11 -21.19 54.74
N ARG A 126 12.76 -21.58 55.84
CA ARG A 126 12.44 -21.14 57.20
C ARG A 126 12.18 -19.64 57.09
N LYS A 127 11.02 -19.16 57.58
CA LYS A 127 10.73 -17.72 57.74
C LYS A 127 11.87 -17.06 58.54
N LEU A 128 12.99 -16.77 57.90
CA LEU A 128 14.00 -15.86 58.39
C LEU A 128 13.64 -14.56 57.69
N GLY A 129 12.94 -13.70 58.41
CA GLY A 129 12.67 -12.32 58.03
C GLY A 129 13.94 -11.47 58.02
N THR A 130 15.05 -12.01 57.50
CA THR A 130 16.28 -11.25 57.29
C THR A 130 16.13 -10.51 55.99
N ARG A 131 15.62 -9.28 56.09
CA ARG A 131 15.85 -8.26 55.07
C ARG A 131 17.36 -8.15 54.88
N PHE A 132 17.83 -8.18 53.64
CA PHE A 132 19.21 -7.81 53.37
C PHE A 132 19.36 -6.34 53.75
N ASP A 133 20.36 -6.02 54.58
CA ASP A 133 20.64 -4.64 54.96
C ASP A 133 20.98 -3.82 53.72
N ALA A 134 20.49 -2.58 53.70
CA ALA A 134 20.73 -1.65 52.61
C ALA A 134 22.26 -1.53 52.38
N LEU A 135 22.67 -1.80 51.14
CA LEU A 135 24.06 -1.78 50.72
C LEU A 135 24.65 -0.41 51.04
N HIS A 136 25.56 -0.34 52.01
CA HIS A 136 26.15 0.91 52.47
C HIS A 136 26.97 1.53 51.33
N THR A 137 26.50 2.65 50.78
CA THR A 137 27.28 3.46 49.85
C THR A 137 28.40 4.14 50.63
N ARG A 138 29.57 3.52 50.61
CA ARG A 138 30.81 4.09 51.15
C ARG A 138 31.27 5.23 50.24
N THR A 139 30.71 6.42 50.39
CA THR A 139 31.40 7.65 49.95
C THR A 139 32.49 7.92 50.97
N LYS A 140 33.74 7.66 50.56
CA LYS A 140 34.93 8.06 51.30
C LYS A 140 35.26 9.48 50.82
N ASP A 141 35.27 10.42 51.75
CA ASP A 141 35.74 11.79 51.54
C ASP A 141 37.17 11.82 50.96
#